data_AF-A0A6I6CI26-F1
#
_entry.id   AF-A0A6I6CI26-F1
#
_cell.length_a   1.000
_cell.length_b   1.000
_cell.length_c   1.000
_cell.angle_alpha   90.00
_cell.angle_beta   90.00
_cell.angle_gamma   90.00
#
_symmetry.space_group_name_H-M   'P 1'
#
loop_
_entity.id
_entity.type
_entity.pdbx_description
1 polymer ?
#
loop_
_entity_poly.entity_id
_entity_poly.type
_entity_poly.pdbx_seq_one_letter_code
_entity_poly.pdbx_strand_id
1 'polypeptide(L)'
;MADKITLKDIVEINKILTKKSYNSLKEFNTYLDVIGEYIDDTFFKQNIIAEKLIKHQELSSRFIDLQFEESSLNLSYKNLHDYLSNCKRAIEKALYSDSSIFNFSIFVEIKSIVRYILEKTYEIESLTDYETLYGINTIEFHQQNETFKYLYSVFDKFTYIARHLNERFLKHNKIDVSELSLKFFKDFPNDISFLAQNVASYQVLVTTIETITYSKAWHFVRKLRNILEHDFADPSEKYNITFLIELLFIIIGRIMLVLNKTLMSESDIRKTLEDLQKQERDE
;
A
#
# COMPACT_ATOMS: atom_id res chain seq x y z
N MET A 1 -2.10 -3.26 -30.38
CA MET A 1 -2.55 -3.90 -29.13
C MET A 1 -1.30 -4.00 -28.27
N ALA A 2 -1.27 -3.38 -27.09
CA ALA A 2 -0.15 -3.54 -26.18
C ALA A 2 -0.19 -4.96 -25.62
N ASP A 3 0.95 -5.64 -25.57
CA ASP A 3 1.04 -6.99 -25.00
C ASP A 3 0.63 -6.95 -23.52
N LYS A 4 -0.19 -7.92 -23.09
CA LYS A 4 -0.68 -8.00 -21.71
C LYS A 4 0.48 -8.33 -20.77
N ILE A 5 0.72 -7.50 -19.76
CA ILE A 5 1.73 -7.73 -18.72
C ILE A 5 1.35 -8.99 -17.91
N THR A 6 2.33 -9.86 -17.68
CA THR A 6 2.17 -11.16 -16.99
C THR A 6 3.05 -11.26 -15.74
N LEU A 7 2.76 -12.27 -14.90
CA LEU A 7 3.63 -12.58 -13.75
C LEU A 7 5.07 -12.87 -14.16
N LYS A 8 5.28 -13.46 -15.35
CA LYS A 8 6.62 -13.76 -15.86
C LYS A 8 7.44 -12.47 -16.04
N ASP A 9 6.81 -11.42 -16.53
CA ASP A 9 7.43 -10.10 -16.70
C ASP A 9 7.82 -9.52 -15.34
N ILE A 10 6.96 -9.65 -14.34
CA ILE A 10 7.26 -9.23 -12.95
C ILE A 10 8.43 -10.02 -12.35
N VAL A 11 8.50 -11.32 -12.59
CA VAL A 11 9.62 -12.17 -12.15
C VAL A 11 10.92 -11.78 -12.84
N GLU A 12 10.88 -11.42 -14.12
CA GLU A 12 12.04 -10.95 -14.87
C GLU A 12 12.52 -9.58 -14.38
N ILE A 13 11.60 -8.62 -14.21
CA ILE A 13 11.87 -7.31 -13.64
C ILE A 13 12.50 -7.46 -12.25
N ASN A 14 11.98 -8.34 -11.40
CA ASN A 14 12.56 -8.64 -10.10
C ASN A 14 14.05 -9.04 -10.18
N LYS A 15 14.42 -9.88 -11.17
CA LYS A 15 15.81 -10.30 -11.38
C LYS A 15 16.68 -9.11 -11.81
N ILE A 16 16.18 -8.27 -12.71
CA ILE A 16 16.88 -7.08 -13.21
C ILE A 16 17.11 -6.07 -12.08
N LEU A 17 16.07 -5.72 -11.33
CA LEU A 17 16.15 -4.76 -10.23
C LEU A 17 17.04 -5.26 -9.08
N THR A 18 17.07 -6.57 -8.83
CA THR A 18 17.96 -7.18 -7.82
C THR A 18 19.43 -7.08 -8.25
N LYS A 19 19.72 -7.36 -9.53
CA LYS A 19 21.09 -7.31 -10.07
C LYS A 19 21.55 -5.90 -10.43
N LYS A 20 20.65 -4.91 -10.37
CA LYS A 20 20.85 -3.54 -10.87
C LYS A 20 21.36 -3.52 -12.32
N SER A 21 20.82 -4.41 -13.16
CA SER A 21 21.26 -4.58 -14.55
C SER A 21 20.50 -3.71 -15.55
N TYR A 22 19.89 -2.62 -15.08
CA TYR A 22 19.24 -1.61 -15.92
C TYR A 22 20.26 -0.57 -16.40
N ASN A 23 20.09 -0.06 -17.61
CA ASN A 23 21.07 0.82 -18.27
C ASN A 23 20.85 2.30 -17.95
N SER A 24 19.68 2.67 -17.43
CA SER A 24 19.36 4.07 -17.12
C SER A 24 18.24 4.20 -16.08
N LEU A 25 18.13 5.38 -15.47
CA LEU A 25 17.00 5.73 -14.60
C LEU A 25 15.66 5.73 -15.35
N LYS A 26 15.67 6.04 -16.65
CA LYS A 26 14.47 5.96 -17.50
C LYS A 26 13.97 4.51 -17.63
N GLU A 27 14.89 3.58 -17.84
CA GLU A 27 14.58 2.15 -17.88
C GLU A 27 14.05 1.67 -16.52
N PHE A 28 14.70 2.09 -15.43
CA PHE A 28 14.23 1.81 -14.07
C PHE A 28 12.79 2.29 -13.82
N ASN A 29 12.49 3.54 -14.19
CA ASN A 29 11.14 4.10 -14.07
C ASN A 29 10.11 3.36 -14.95
N THR A 30 10.53 2.85 -16.11
CA THR A 30 9.66 2.02 -16.96
C THR A 30 9.30 0.71 -16.25
N TYR A 31 10.24 0.09 -15.53
CA TYR A 31 9.94 -1.08 -14.70
C TYR A 31 8.98 -0.77 -13.56
N LEU A 32 9.10 0.40 -12.92
CA LEU A 32 8.13 0.83 -11.90
C LEU A 32 6.72 0.94 -12.47
N ASP A 33 6.58 1.50 -13.67
CA ASP A 33 5.31 1.63 -14.36
C ASP A 33 4.70 0.25 -14.67
N VAL A 34 5.50 -0.68 -15.20
CA VAL A 34 5.04 -2.06 -15.48
C VAL A 34 4.60 -2.77 -14.19
N ILE A 35 5.34 -2.61 -13.08
CA ILE A 35 4.95 -3.17 -11.78
C ILE A 35 3.61 -2.58 -11.33
N GLY A 36 3.45 -1.26 -11.40
CA GLY A 36 2.23 -0.56 -11.01
C GLY A 36 1.01 -0.99 -11.82
N GLU A 37 1.15 -1.05 -13.15
CA GLU A 37 0.08 -1.48 -14.07
C GLU A 37 -0.33 -2.92 -13.81
N TYR A 38 0.62 -3.83 -13.63
CA TYR A 38 0.33 -5.23 -13.30
C TYR A 38 -0.43 -5.37 -11.98
N ILE A 39 -0.03 -4.61 -10.96
CA ILE A 39 -0.71 -4.61 -9.66
C ILE A 39 -2.15 -4.11 -9.82
N ASP A 40 -2.34 -2.99 -10.53
CA ASP A 40 -3.67 -2.41 -10.74
C ASP A 40 -4.59 -3.40 -11.44
N ASP A 41 -4.09 -4.03 -12.52
CA ASP A 41 -4.86 -5.01 -13.28
C ASP A 41 -5.16 -6.28 -12.47
N THR A 42 -4.22 -6.76 -11.67
CA THR A 42 -4.33 -8.05 -10.96
C THR A 42 -5.13 -7.95 -9.66
N PHE A 43 -4.89 -6.91 -8.85
CA PHE A 43 -5.45 -6.79 -7.50
C PHE A 43 -6.63 -5.83 -7.41
N PHE A 44 -6.68 -4.79 -8.26
CA PHE A 44 -7.64 -3.70 -8.07
C PHE A 44 -8.77 -3.70 -9.12
N LYS A 45 -8.47 -4.07 -10.36
CA LYS A 45 -9.47 -4.16 -11.44
C LYS A 45 -10.12 -5.54 -11.57
N GLN A 46 -9.42 -6.60 -11.15
CA GLN A 46 -9.93 -7.97 -11.18
C GLN A 46 -10.38 -8.43 -9.80
N ASN A 47 -11.50 -9.17 -9.74
CA ASN A 47 -12.07 -9.66 -8.48
C ASN A 47 -11.50 -11.02 -8.02
N ILE A 48 -10.77 -11.72 -8.89
CA ILE A 48 -10.39 -13.13 -8.71
C ILE A 48 -9.52 -13.32 -7.46
N ILE A 49 -8.54 -12.45 -7.25
CA ILE A 49 -7.65 -12.52 -6.09
C ILE A 49 -8.42 -12.24 -4.80
N ALA A 50 -9.27 -11.21 -4.80
CA ALA A 50 -10.10 -10.86 -3.63
C ALA A 50 -11.08 -11.98 -3.26
N GLU A 51 -11.72 -12.61 -4.25
CA GLU A 51 -12.60 -13.76 -4.04
C GLU A 51 -11.86 -14.91 -3.36
N LYS A 52 -10.66 -15.25 -3.84
CA LYS A 52 -9.85 -16.36 -3.30
C LYS A 52 -9.33 -16.06 -1.90
N LEU A 53 -8.97 -14.81 -1.62
CA LEU A 53 -8.57 -14.37 -0.28
C LEU A 53 -9.70 -14.50 0.73
N ILE A 54 -10.94 -14.23 0.32
CA ILE A 54 -12.11 -14.36 1.21
C ILE A 54 -12.44 -15.81 1.48
N LYS A 55 -12.45 -16.65 0.45
CA LYS A 55 -12.61 -18.11 0.62
C LYS A 55 -11.53 -18.71 1.53
N HIS A 56 -10.30 -18.20 1.45
CA HIS A 56 -9.25 -18.58 2.41
C HIS A 56 -9.57 -18.10 3.83
N GLN A 57 -10.05 -16.86 3.98
CA GLN A 57 -10.37 -16.28 5.29
C GLN A 57 -11.50 -17.00 6.02
N GLU A 58 -12.45 -17.57 5.28
CA GLU A 58 -13.51 -18.41 5.81
C GLU A 58 -12.97 -19.69 6.49
N LEU A 59 -11.78 -20.18 6.09
CA LEU A 59 -11.10 -21.28 6.80
C LEU A 59 -10.64 -20.90 8.22
N SER A 60 -10.50 -19.60 8.49
CA SER A 60 -10.17 -19.06 9.82
C SER A 60 -11.42 -18.62 10.59
N SER A 61 -12.60 -19.16 10.25
CA SER A 61 -13.90 -18.84 10.87
C SER A 61 -14.25 -17.34 10.84
N ARG A 62 -13.68 -16.60 9.89
CA ARG A 62 -13.93 -15.17 9.69
C ARG A 62 -14.69 -14.95 8.40
N PHE A 63 -16.00 -14.82 8.55
CA PHE A 63 -16.91 -14.60 7.44
C PHE A 63 -16.94 -13.12 7.09
N ILE A 64 -16.59 -12.81 5.85
CA ILE A 64 -16.66 -11.44 5.33
C ILE A 64 -17.81 -11.38 4.34
N ASP A 65 -18.86 -10.64 4.68
CA ASP A 65 -20.01 -10.42 3.81
C ASP A 65 -19.64 -9.54 2.61
N LEU A 66 -18.99 -10.10 1.59
CA LEU A 66 -18.75 -9.42 0.32
C LEU A 66 -19.26 -10.31 -0.81
N GLN A 67 -20.07 -9.72 -1.69
CA GLN A 67 -20.57 -10.41 -2.87
C GLN A 67 -19.54 -10.36 -4.00
N PHE A 68 -19.36 -11.51 -4.67
CA PHE A 68 -18.51 -11.69 -5.85
C PHE A 68 -19.27 -12.48 -6.91
N GLU A 69 -18.95 -12.19 -8.16
CA GLU A 69 -19.21 -13.14 -9.24
C GLU A 69 -18.17 -14.25 -9.13
N GLU A 70 -18.60 -15.51 -9.10
CA GLU A 70 -17.68 -16.64 -9.02
C GLU A 70 -16.79 -16.67 -10.25
N SER A 71 -15.47 -16.63 -10.02
CA SER A 71 -14.50 -16.79 -11.09
C SER A 71 -14.46 -18.24 -11.57
N SER A 72 -14.46 -18.43 -12.89
CA SER A 72 -14.21 -19.73 -13.50
C SER A 72 -12.77 -20.23 -13.32
N LEU A 73 -11.86 -19.36 -12.83
CA LEU A 73 -10.45 -19.69 -12.62
C LEU A 73 -10.21 -20.30 -11.24
N ASN A 74 -9.86 -21.58 -11.23
CA ASN A 74 -9.51 -22.28 -10.00
C ASN A 74 -8.04 -22.02 -9.60
N LEU A 75 -7.79 -20.93 -8.87
CA LEU A 75 -6.50 -20.67 -8.24
C LEU A 75 -6.35 -21.46 -6.93
N SER A 76 -5.20 -22.11 -6.76
CA SER A 76 -4.77 -22.73 -5.50
C SER A 76 -4.23 -21.68 -4.52
N TYR A 77 -4.15 -22.00 -3.22
CA TYR A 77 -3.54 -21.10 -2.22
C TYR A 77 -2.05 -20.88 -2.46
N LYS A 78 -1.34 -21.89 -2.97
CA LYS A 78 0.04 -21.74 -3.41
C LYS A 78 0.17 -20.71 -4.54
N ASN A 79 -0.71 -20.79 -5.54
CA ASN A 79 -0.71 -19.80 -6.63
C ASN A 79 -0.97 -18.39 -6.08
N LEU A 80 -1.90 -18.25 -5.14
CA LEU A 80 -2.21 -16.98 -4.48
C LEU A 80 -1.00 -16.41 -3.73
N HIS A 81 -0.32 -17.24 -2.95
CA HIS A 81 0.93 -16.87 -2.29
C HIS A 81 2.01 -16.46 -3.28
N ASP A 82 2.21 -17.23 -4.35
CA ASP A 82 3.20 -16.92 -5.38
C ASP A 82 2.91 -15.56 -6.04
N TYR A 83 1.64 -15.23 -6.33
CA TYR A 83 1.27 -13.91 -6.84
C TYR A 83 1.59 -12.78 -5.86
N LEU A 84 1.14 -12.90 -4.61
CA LEU A 84 1.35 -11.88 -3.57
C LEU A 84 2.84 -11.69 -3.27
N SER A 85 3.56 -12.78 -3.05
CA SER A 85 4.99 -12.76 -2.70
C SER A 85 5.85 -12.16 -3.82
N ASN A 86 5.58 -12.50 -5.09
CA ASN A 86 6.31 -11.90 -6.22
C ASN A 86 6.01 -10.40 -6.38
N CYS A 87 4.77 -9.97 -6.15
CA CYS A 87 4.39 -8.55 -6.23
C CYS A 87 4.96 -7.76 -5.04
N LYS A 88 4.92 -8.31 -3.83
CA LYS A 88 5.58 -7.76 -2.64
C LYS A 88 7.07 -7.55 -2.90
N ARG A 89 7.75 -8.56 -3.46
CA ARG A 89 9.17 -8.47 -3.82
C ARG A 89 9.43 -7.43 -4.90
N ALA A 90 8.56 -7.32 -5.90
CA ALA A 90 8.67 -6.30 -6.94
C ALA A 90 8.56 -4.89 -6.37
N ILE A 91 7.60 -4.64 -5.49
CA ILE A 91 7.43 -3.37 -4.77
C ILE A 91 8.65 -3.07 -3.90
N GLU A 92 9.15 -4.06 -3.15
CA GLU A 92 10.36 -3.90 -2.36
C GLU A 92 11.53 -3.42 -3.24
N LYS A 93 11.82 -4.15 -4.33
CA LYS A 93 12.94 -3.78 -5.20
C LYS A 93 12.72 -2.43 -5.86
N ALA A 94 11.50 -2.15 -6.27
CA ALA A 94 11.10 -0.85 -6.79
C ALA A 94 11.38 0.31 -5.82
N LEU A 95 11.04 0.16 -4.54
CA LEU A 95 11.16 1.23 -3.54
C LEU A 95 12.55 1.37 -2.92
N TYR A 96 13.34 0.29 -2.89
CA TYR A 96 14.57 0.24 -2.08
C TYR A 96 15.84 -0.13 -2.87
N SER A 97 15.78 -0.55 -4.14
CA SER A 97 17.00 -0.83 -4.91
C SER A 97 17.79 0.44 -5.26
N ASP A 98 17.13 1.59 -5.33
CA ASP A 98 17.72 2.89 -5.62
C ASP A 98 17.28 3.93 -4.57
N SER A 99 18.24 4.66 -3.99
CA SER A 99 17.98 5.61 -2.90
C SER A 99 17.22 6.85 -3.34
N SER A 100 17.21 7.16 -4.64
CA SER A 100 16.47 8.30 -5.20
C SER A 100 14.95 8.08 -5.19
N ILE A 101 14.50 6.83 -5.09
CA ILE A 101 13.08 6.48 -5.17
C ILE A 101 12.37 6.75 -3.86
N PHE A 102 11.20 7.40 -3.96
CA PHE A 102 10.38 7.82 -2.83
C PHE A 102 11.22 8.59 -1.79
N ASN A 103 12.11 9.47 -2.27
CA ASN A 103 13.02 10.25 -1.44
C ASN A 103 12.36 11.56 -0.99
N PHE A 104 11.25 11.46 -0.27
CA PHE A 104 10.53 12.62 0.26
C PHE A 104 10.77 12.74 1.76
N SER A 105 11.36 13.85 2.22
CA SER A 105 11.65 14.04 3.64
C SER A 105 10.37 14.08 4.48
N ILE A 106 9.30 14.64 3.92
CA ILE A 106 7.97 14.68 4.54
C ILE A 106 7.39 13.28 4.80
N PHE A 107 7.81 12.25 4.05
CA PHE A 107 7.32 10.86 4.18
C PHE A 107 8.40 9.90 4.68
N VAL A 108 9.49 10.39 5.27
CA VAL A 108 10.61 9.55 5.75
C VAL A 108 10.16 8.51 6.77
N GLU A 109 9.26 8.88 7.68
CA GLU A 109 8.73 7.97 8.70
C GLU A 109 7.92 6.85 8.04
N ILE A 110 7.09 7.17 7.04
CA ILE A 110 6.31 6.18 6.30
C ILE A 110 7.23 5.18 5.59
N LYS A 111 8.24 5.67 4.86
CA LYS A 111 9.21 4.81 4.19
C LYS A 111 9.94 3.90 5.18
N SER A 112 10.20 4.39 6.39
CA SER A 112 10.85 3.65 7.47
C SER A 112 9.95 2.59 8.09
N ILE A 113 8.66 2.87 8.31
CA ILE A 113 7.68 1.90 8.79
C ILE A 113 7.55 0.74 7.81
N VAL A 114 7.37 1.05 6.52
CA VAL A 114 7.25 0.02 5.47
C VAL A 114 8.51 -0.83 5.39
N ARG A 115 9.69 -0.22 5.53
CA ARG A 115 10.97 -0.95 5.56
C ARG A 115 11.10 -1.82 6.81
N TYR A 116 10.74 -1.32 7.97
CA TYR A 116 10.76 -2.07 9.22
C TYR A 116 9.86 -3.31 9.14
N ILE A 117 8.64 -3.16 8.63
CA ILE A 117 7.73 -4.31 8.43
C ILE A 117 8.31 -5.33 7.47
N LEU A 118 8.92 -4.87 6.38
CA LEU A 118 9.58 -5.73 5.41
C LEU A 118 10.71 -6.55 6.07
N GLU A 119 11.61 -5.88 6.81
CA GLU A 119 12.71 -6.53 7.54
C GLU A 119 12.16 -7.51 8.59
N LYS A 120 11.14 -7.12 9.35
CA LYS A 120 10.43 -8.00 10.30
C LYS A 120 9.88 -9.27 9.63
N THR A 121 9.38 -9.17 8.39
CA THR A 121 8.88 -10.35 7.65
C THR A 121 9.96 -11.32 7.18
N TYR A 122 11.24 -10.93 7.19
CA TYR A 122 12.34 -11.86 6.89
C TYR A 122 12.81 -12.62 8.13
N GLU A 123 12.59 -12.05 9.31
CA GLU A 123 13.06 -12.61 10.57
C GLU A 123 12.01 -13.49 11.26
N ILE A 124 10.71 -13.21 11.03
CA ILE A 124 9.61 -13.87 11.72
C ILE A 124 8.81 -14.74 10.76
N GLU A 125 8.92 -16.06 10.93
CA GLU A 125 8.28 -17.08 10.09
C GLU A 125 6.75 -16.97 10.07
N SER A 126 6.12 -16.64 11.21
CA SER A 126 4.66 -16.47 11.31
C SER A 126 4.13 -15.35 10.42
N LEU A 127 4.96 -14.44 9.92
CA LEU A 127 4.57 -13.37 8.99
C LEU A 127 4.65 -13.78 7.52
N THR A 128 5.20 -14.96 7.22
CA THR A 128 5.30 -15.52 5.87
C THR A 128 4.61 -16.88 5.72
N ASP A 129 4.36 -17.58 6.82
CA ASP A 129 3.58 -18.81 6.85
C ASP A 129 2.08 -18.51 6.63
N TYR A 130 1.55 -18.95 5.49
CA TYR A 130 0.15 -18.81 5.12
C TYR A 130 -0.68 -20.09 5.38
N GLU A 131 -0.04 -21.17 5.82
CA GLU A 131 -0.68 -22.48 6.03
C GLU A 131 -1.07 -22.69 7.49
N THR A 132 -0.23 -22.28 8.43
CA THR A 132 -0.47 -22.52 9.87
C THR A 132 -1.51 -21.56 10.44
N LEU A 133 -2.54 -22.12 11.10
CA LEU A 133 -3.51 -21.34 11.86
C LEU A 133 -3.07 -21.22 13.33
N TYR A 134 -3.08 -20.00 13.88
CA TYR A 134 -2.62 -19.67 15.22
C TYR A 134 -3.78 -19.31 16.15
N GLY A 135 -3.75 -19.80 17.39
CA GLY A 135 -4.72 -19.43 18.41
C GLY A 135 -4.49 -18.00 18.94
N ILE A 136 -5.54 -17.34 19.43
CA ILE A 136 -5.43 -15.96 19.93
C ILE A 136 -4.41 -15.77 21.06
N ASN A 137 -4.12 -16.82 21.82
CA ASN A 137 -3.19 -16.82 22.94
C ASN A 137 -1.74 -17.13 22.54
N THR A 138 -1.44 -17.30 21.25
CA THR A 138 -0.07 -17.59 20.79
C THR A 138 0.67 -16.33 20.37
N ILE A 139 2.00 -16.40 20.41
CA ILE A 139 2.87 -15.28 20.06
C ILE A 139 2.71 -14.93 18.58
N GLU A 140 2.56 -15.93 17.73
CA GLU A 140 2.45 -15.81 16.27
C GLU A 140 1.21 -15.02 15.86
N PHE A 141 0.06 -15.30 16.51
CA PHE A 141 -1.15 -14.52 16.29
C PHE A 141 -0.94 -13.04 16.63
N HIS A 142 -0.32 -12.75 17.77
CA HIS A 142 -0.04 -11.38 18.19
C HIS A 142 0.98 -10.68 17.27
N GLN A 143 2.01 -11.39 16.81
CA GLN A 143 2.98 -10.89 15.83
C GLN A 143 2.30 -10.49 14.52
N GLN A 144 1.41 -11.35 13.99
CA GLN A 144 0.63 -11.04 12.78
C GLN A 144 -0.27 -9.81 13.00
N ASN A 145 -1.02 -9.77 14.11
CA ASN A 145 -1.97 -8.69 14.38
C ASN A 145 -1.27 -7.33 14.61
N GLU A 146 -0.19 -7.31 15.39
CA GLU A 146 0.64 -6.13 15.60
C GLU A 146 1.21 -5.61 14.28
N THR A 147 1.75 -6.51 13.46
CA THR A 147 2.30 -6.19 12.14
C THR A 147 1.24 -5.58 11.22
N PHE A 148 0.06 -6.19 11.14
CA PHE A 148 -1.05 -5.68 10.36
C PHE A 148 -1.48 -4.27 10.81
N LYS A 149 -1.69 -4.08 12.13
CA LYS A 149 -2.13 -2.79 12.69
C LYS A 149 -1.09 -1.70 12.47
N TYR A 150 0.19 -2.00 12.70
CA TYR A 150 1.25 -1.02 12.51
C TYR A 150 1.41 -0.63 11.04
N LEU A 151 1.34 -1.61 10.13
CA LEU A 151 1.33 -1.35 8.69
C LEU A 151 0.11 -0.53 8.26
N TYR A 152 -1.08 -0.82 8.79
CA TYR A 152 -2.31 -0.09 8.47
C TYR A 152 -2.22 1.38 8.91
N SER A 153 -1.53 1.68 10.02
CA SER A 153 -1.35 3.06 10.52
C SER A 153 -0.64 4.00 9.52
N VAL A 154 0.00 3.45 8.48
CA VAL A 154 0.59 4.24 7.38
C VAL A 154 -0.45 5.13 6.70
N PHE A 155 -1.70 4.68 6.54
CA PHE A 155 -2.76 5.51 5.95
C PHE A 155 -3.06 6.76 6.79
N ASP A 156 -3.11 6.61 8.12
CA ASP A 156 -3.35 7.71 9.03
C ASP A 156 -2.19 8.71 8.99
N LYS A 157 -0.94 8.21 8.94
CA LYS A 157 0.25 9.04 8.79
C LYS A 157 0.27 9.82 7.48
N PHE A 158 -0.04 9.18 6.35
CA PHE A 158 -0.16 9.89 5.07
C PHE A 158 -1.17 11.04 5.17
N THR A 159 -2.36 10.73 5.69
CA THR A 159 -3.47 11.68 5.80
C THR A 159 -3.10 12.85 6.71
N TYR A 160 -2.50 12.56 7.86
CA TYR A 160 -2.05 13.56 8.82
C TYR A 160 -1.00 14.48 8.20
N ILE A 161 0.02 13.93 7.54
CA ILE A 161 1.08 14.73 6.91
C ILE A 161 0.50 15.65 5.85
N ALA A 162 -0.31 15.12 4.93
CA ALA A 162 -0.94 15.92 3.87
C ALA A 162 -1.79 17.04 4.45
N ARG A 163 -2.64 16.73 5.44
CA ARG A 163 -3.50 17.70 6.11
C ARG A 163 -2.69 18.77 6.83
N HIS A 164 -1.68 18.37 7.60
CA HIS A 164 -0.82 19.28 8.34
C HIS A 164 -0.14 20.28 7.39
N LEU A 165 0.40 19.79 6.28
CA LEU A 165 1.05 20.66 5.28
C LEU A 165 0.04 21.60 4.63
N ASN A 166 -1.14 21.09 4.23
CA ASN A 166 -2.18 21.91 3.61
C ASN A 166 -2.67 23.03 4.54
N GLU A 167 -3.05 22.70 5.78
CA GLU A 167 -3.55 23.68 6.75
C GLU A 167 -2.49 24.71 7.11
N ARG A 168 -1.24 24.27 7.31
CA ARG A 168 -0.14 25.14 7.70
C ARG A 168 0.28 26.09 6.58
N PHE A 169 0.42 25.58 5.35
CA PHE A 169 1.07 26.34 4.27
C PHE A 169 0.10 26.92 3.24
N LEU A 170 -1.13 26.40 3.11
CA LEU A 170 -2.13 26.95 2.17
C LEU A 170 -3.27 27.70 2.84
N LYS A 171 -3.71 27.25 4.02
CA LYS A 171 -4.89 27.84 4.69
C LYS A 171 -4.54 28.73 5.88
N HIS A 172 -3.28 28.71 6.34
CA HIS A 172 -2.77 29.48 7.48
C HIS A 172 -3.62 29.35 8.75
N ASN A 173 -4.21 28.17 8.97
CA ASN A 173 -5.08 27.91 10.12
C ASN A 173 -4.29 27.32 11.31
N LYS A 174 -4.58 27.78 12.54
CA LYS A 174 -4.15 27.09 13.76
C LYS A 174 -4.87 25.76 13.90
N ILE A 175 -4.11 24.71 14.18
CA ILE A 175 -4.58 23.33 14.14
C ILE A 175 -5.18 22.93 15.50
N ASP A 176 -6.43 22.44 15.49
CA ASP A 176 -6.87 21.41 16.43
C ASP A 176 -7.18 20.11 15.66
N VAL A 177 -6.16 19.26 15.51
CA VAL A 177 -6.26 17.98 14.79
C VAL A 177 -6.98 16.92 15.62
N SER A 178 -7.22 17.18 16.90
CA SER A 178 -7.79 16.19 17.83
C SER A 178 -9.27 15.89 17.57
N GLU A 179 -9.96 16.75 16.82
CA GLU A 179 -11.40 16.64 16.56
C GLU A 179 -11.77 16.02 15.19
N LEU A 180 -10.80 15.72 14.31
CA LEU A 180 -11.10 15.38 12.92
C LEU A 180 -11.08 13.87 12.66
N SER A 181 -12.22 13.32 12.25
CA SER A 181 -12.35 11.98 11.69
C SER A 181 -11.80 11.93 10.25
N LEU A 182 -10.48 12.00 10.10
CA LEU A 182 -9.80 11.97 8.80
C LEU A 182 -9.92 10.59 8.14
N LYS A 183 -10.09 10.57 6.82
CA LYS A 183 -10.20 9.36 5.99
C LYS A 183 -9.26 9.46 4.79
N PHE A 184 -8.21 8.65 4.79
CA PHE A 184 -7.18 8.63 3.73
C PHE A 184 -7.75 8.75 2.30
N PHE A 185 -8.60 7.82 1.88
CA PHE A 185 -9.11 7.78 0.50
C PHE A 185 -10.00 8.97 0.10
N LYS A 186 -10.45 9.79 1.06
CA LYS A 186 -11.26 10.99 0.82
C LYS A 186 -10.42 12.26 0.90
N ASP A 187 -9.62 12.37 1.96
CA ASP A 187 -9.00 13.64 2.35
C ASP A 187 -7.59 13.78 1.76
N PHE A 188 -6.79 12.70 1.76
CA PHE A 188 -5.40 12.73 1.36
C PHE A 188 -5.14 13.27 -0.05
N PRO A 189 -5.83 12.82 -1.13
CA PRO A 189 -5.53 13.29 -2.49
C PRO A 189 -5.70 14.81 -2.63
N ASN A 190 -6.77 15.35 -2.05
CA ASN A 190 -7.04 16.79 -2.08
C ASN A 190 -6.03 17.56 -1.25
N ASP A 191 -5.73 17.09 -0.04
CA ASP A 191 -4.83 17.78 0.87
C ASP A 191 -3.39 17.82 0.33
N ILE A 192 -2.94 16.80 -0.40
CA ILE A 192 -1.57 16.74 -0.98
C ILE A 192 -1.47 17.36 -2.39
N SER A 193 -2.59 17.75 -3.01
CA SER A 193 -2.67 18.14 -4.42
C SER A 193 -1.70 19.24 -4.85
N PHE A 194 -1.40 20.20 -3.98
CA PHE A 194 -0.49 21.32 -4.25
C PHE A 194 0.98 20.91 -4.43
N LEU A 195 1.35 19.69 -4.01
CA LEU A 195 2.68 19.12 -4.23
C LEU A 195 2.74 18.23 -5.49
N ALA A 196 1.66 18.12 -6.26
CA ALA A 196 1.68 17.43 -7.54
C ALA A 196 2.48 18.22 -8.58
N GLN A 197 3.24 17.53 -9.44
CA GLN A 197 4.06 18.18 -10.47
C GLN A 197 3.27 19.09 -11.41
N ASN A 198 2.05 18.66 -11.75
CA ASN A 198 1.12 19.34 -12.63
C ASN A 198 -0.26 18.68 -12.53
N VAL A 199 -1.25 19.27 -13.21
CA VAL A 199 -2.66 18.79 -13.23
C VAL A 199 -2.77 17.35 -13.74
N ALA A 200 -2.00 16.95 -14.74
CA ALA A 200 -2.05 15.59 -15.28
C ALA A 200 -1.51 14.57 -14.27
N SER A 201 -0.39 14.89 -13.61
CA SER A 201 0.18 14.08 -12.53
C SER A 201 -0.80 13.95 -11.35
N TYR A 202 -1.49 15.03 -10.99
CA TYR A 202 -2.54 14.99 -9.97
C TYR A 202 -3.70 14.06 -10.37
N GLN A 203 -4.17 14.13 -11.62
CA GLN A 203 -5.23 13.24 -12.11
C GLN A 203 -4.82 11.77 -12.06
N VAL A 204 -3.55 11.45 -12.38
CA VAL A 204 -3.02 10.08 -12.27
C VAL A 204 -3.04 9.60 -10.81
N LEU A 205 -2.64 10.47 -9.86
CA LEU A 205 -2.70 10.16 -8.43
C LEU A 205 -4.13 9.84 -7.98
N VAL A 206 -5.08 10.74 -8.27
CA VAL A 206 -6.50 10.57 -7.91
C VAL A 206 -7.06 9.29 -8.51
N THR A 207 -6.87 9.08 -9.81
CA THR A 207 -7.39 7.89 -10.52
C THR A 207 -6.84 6.59 -9.93
N THR A 208 -5.55 6.58 -9.55
CA THR A 208 -4.93 5.42 -8.91
C THR A 208 -5.54 5.16 -7.54
N ILE A 209 -5.69 6.20 -6.70
CA ILE A 209 -6.27 6.09 -5.36
C ILE A 209 -7.74 5.64 -5.45
N GLU A 210 -8.51 6.17 -6.40
CA GLU A 210 -9.90 5.76 -6.65
C GLU A 210 -9.98 4.30 -7.08
N THR A 211 -9.11 3.87 -8.00
CA THR A 211 -9.03 2.47 -8.43
C THR A 211 -8.81 1.52 -7.25
N ILE A 212 -7.92 1.89 -6.32
CA ILE A 212 -7.71 1.14 -5.07
C ILE A 212 -8.97 1.21 -4.20
N THR A 213 -9.56 2.39 -4.00
CA THR A 213 -10.72 2.63 -3.12
C THR A 213 -11.91 1.77 -3.48
N TYR A 214 -12.22 1.66 -4.77
CA TYR A 214 -13.36 0.90 -5.27
C TYR A 214 -13.05 -0.58 -5.50
N SER A 215 -11.80 -1.00 -5.33
CA SER A 215 -11.43 -2.39 -5.49
C SER A 215 -12.02 -3.27 -4.39
N LYS A 216 -12.37 -4.50 -4.77
CA LYS A 216 -12.77 -5.53 -3.82
C LYS A 216 -11.63 -5.91 -2.86
N ALA A 217 -10.38 -5.83 -3.31
CA ALA A 217 -9.21 -6.08 -2.47
C ALA A 217 -9.13 -5.08 -1.30
N TRP A 218 -9.36 -3.78 -1.55
CA TRP A 218 -9.41 -2.79 -0.47
C TRP A 218 -10.60 -3.02 0.47
N HIS A 219 -11.79 -3.31 -0.09
CA HIS A 219 -12.96 -3.60 0.73
C HIS A 219 -12.76 -4.82 1.64
N PHE A 220 -12.07 -5.86 1.16
CA PHE A 220 -11.67 -7.02 1.95
C PHE A 220 -10.78 -6.61 3.13
N VAL A 221 -9.68 -5.88 2.87
CA VAL A 221 -8.77 -5.38 3.91
C VAL A 221 -9.51 -4.53 4.95
N ARG A 222 -10.38 -3.61 4.52
CA ARG A 222 -11.16 -2.74 5.41
C ARG A 222 -12.13 -3.53 6.29
N LYS A 223 -12.88 -4.47 5.72
CA LYS A 223 -13.84 -5.28 6.50
C LYS A 223 -13.12 -6.16 7.50
N LEU A 224 -11.99 -6.75 7.13
CA LEU A 224 -11.24 -7.57 8.07
C LEU A 224 -10.56 -6.76 9.16
N ARG A 225 -10.07 -5.54 8.88
CA ARG A 225 -9.60 -4.63 9.94
C ARG A 225 -10.70 -4.45 11.00
N ASN A 226 -11.93 -4.17 10.57
CA ASN A 226 -13.04 -3.99 11.49
C ASN A 226 -13.28 -5.26 12.33
N ILE A 227 -13.19 -6.45 11.73
CA ILE A 227 -13.27 -7.74 12.46
C ILE A 227 -12.12 -7.87 13.47
N LEU A 228 -10.88 -7.56 13.07
CA LEU A 228 -9.70 -7.61 13.95
C LEU A 228 -9.76 -6.61 15.13
N GLU A 229 -10.51 -5.53 14.99
CA GLU A 229 -10.64 -4.48 16.01
C GLU A 229 -11.90 -4.64 16.88
N HIS A 230 -12.99 -5.21 16.34
CA HIS A 230 -14.31 -5.15 16.96
C HIS A 230 -14.98 -6.50 17.18
N ASP A 231 -14.56 -7.58 16.52
CA ASP A 231 -15.11 -8.89 16.84
C ASP A 231 -14.41 -9.48 18.06
N PHE A 232 -15.23 -10.00 18.99
CA PHE A 232 -14.75 -10.85 20.06
C PHE A 232 -14.22 -12.14 19.44
N ALA A 233 -12.90 -12.23 19.30
CA ALA A 233 -12.26 -13.43 18.82
C ALA A 233 -12.58 -14.59 19.75
N ASP A 234 -13.16 -15.66 19.20
CA ASP A 234 -13.41 -16.89 19.92
C ASP A 234 -12.05 -17.54 20.27
N PRO A 235 -11.76 -17.80 21.56
CA PRO A 235 -10.51 -18.45 21.97
C PRO A 235 -10.35 -19.90 21.46
N SER A 236 -11.42 -20.53 21.01
CA SER A 236 -11.40 -21.88 20.43
C SER A 236 -11.02 -21.90 18.94
N GLU A 237 -11.11 -20.76 18.28
CA GLU A 237 -10.80 -20.60 16.86
C GLU A 237 -9.32 -20.28 16.62
N LYS A 238 -8.86 -20.60 15.41
CA LYS A 238 -7.49 -20.32 14.97
C LYS A 238 -7.50 -19.46 13.71
N TYR A 239 -6.51 -18.59 13.58
CA TYR A 239 -6.47 -17.55 12.58
C TYR A 239 -5.13 -17.51 11.86
N ASN A 240 -5.16 -17.12 10.60
CA ASN A 240 -3.98 -16.69 9.85
C ASN A 240 -4.35 -15.45 9.02
N ILE A 241 -3.55 -14.39 9.12
CA ILE A 241 -3.75 -13.16 8.36
C ILE A 241 -2.54 -12.80 7.47
N THR A 242 -1.66 -13.75 7.17
CA THR A 242 -0.45 -13.55 6.36
C THR A 242 -0.76 -12.92 4.99
N PHE A 243 -1.72 -13.46 4.25
CA PHE A 243 -2.10 -12.90 2.95
C PHE A 243 -2.61 -11.46 3.02
N LEU A 244 -3.17 -11.05 4.16
CA LEU A 244 -3.65 -9.68 4.35
C LEU A 244 -2.52 -8.72 4.63
N ILE A 245 -1.51 -9.15 5.40
CA ILE A 245 -0.29 -8.37 5.60
C ILE A 245 0.39 -8.16 4.25
N GLU A 246 0.48 -9.20 3.41
CA GLU A 246 1.03 -9.10 2.06
C GLU A 246 0.21 -8.19 1.15
N LEU A 247 -1.13 -8.33 1.13
CA LEU A 247 -2.00 -7.47 0.33
C LEU A 247 -1.94 -6.01 0.78
N LEU A 248 -1.95 -5.75 2.09
CA LEU A 248 -1.85 -4.41 2.66
C LEU A 248 -0.51 -3.76 2.30
N PHE A 249 0.58 -4.53 2.34
CA PHE A 249 1.89 -4.08 1.86
C PHE A 249 1.84 -3.70 0.37
N ILE A 250 1.16 -4.51 -0.46
CA ILE A 250 1.02 -4.22 -1.89
C ILE A 250 0.25 -2.92 -2.12
N ILE A 251 -0.84 -2.70 -1.38
CA ILE A 251 -1.65 -1.48 -1.49
C ILE A 251 -0.82 -0.25 -1.11
N ILE A 252 -0.13 -0.28 0.03
CA ILE A 252 0.72 0.84 0.49
C ILE A 252 1.87 1.06 -0.48
N GLY A 253 2.53 0.00 -0.93
CA GLY A 253 3.60 0.06 -1.91
C GLY A 253 3.15 0.70 -3.22
N ARG A 254 1.98 0.32 -3.75
CA ARG A 254 1.42 0.93 -4.96
C ARG A 254 1.17 2.43 -4.78
N ILE A 255 0.67 2.84 -3.61
CA ILE A 255 0.47 4.25 -3.26
C ILE A 255 1.82 4.99 -3.25
N MET A 256 2.85 4.42 -2.63
CA MET A 256 4.19 4.99 -2.63
C MET A 256 4.76 5.13 -4.05
N LEU A 257 4.53 4.14 -4.92
CA LEU A 257 4.96 4.20 -6.33
C LEU A 257 4.27 5.32 -7.12
N VAL A 258 2.94 5.49 -6.98
CA VAL A 258 2.26 6.59 -7.66
C VAL A 258 2.71 7.94 -7.12
N LEU A 259 2.88 8.08 -5.80
CA LEU A 259 3.39 9.33 -5.21
C LEU A 259 4.78 9.68 -5.70
N ASN A 260 5.68 8.71 -5.81
CA ASN A 260 7.01 8.91 -6.40
C ASN A 260 6.93 9.44 -7.85
N LYS A 261 5.95 8.97 -8.62
CA LYS A 261 5.74 9.38 -10.01
C LYS A 261 5.09 10.76 -10.14
N THR A 262 4.15 11.10 -9.25
CA THR A 262 3.24 12.24 -9.45
C THR A 262 3.59 13.48 -8.64
N LEU A 263 4.30 13.34 -7.52
CA LEU A 263 4.73 14.48 -6.71
C LEU A 263 5.97 15.16 -7.29
N MET A 264 6.11 16.45 -6.98
CA MET A 264 7.31 17.22 -7.27
C MET A 264 8.56 16.58 -6.65
N SER A 265 9.74 16.92 -7.16
CA SER A 265 11.00 16.45 -6.55
C SER A 265 11.13 16.99 -5.11
N GLU A 266 11.91 16.33 -4.26
CA GLU A 266 12.15 16.80 -2.89
C GLU A 266 12.67 18.24 -2.83
N SER A 267 13.54 18.63 -3.75
CA SER A 267 14.03 20.02 -3.84
C SER A 267 12.91 21.01 -4.17
N ASP A 268 12.01 20.63 -5.08
CA ASP A 268 10.88 21.47 -5.48
C ASP A 268 9.81 21.55 -4.39
N ILE A 269 9.56 20.45 -3.67
CA ILE A 269 8.69 20.44 -2.48
C ILE A 269 9.22 21.41 -1.44
N ARG A 270 10.52 21.33 -1.09
CA ARG A 270 11.13 22.24 -0.10
C ARG A 270 10.97 23.70 -0.52
N LYS A 271 11.32 24.01 -1.77
CA LYS A 271 11.18 25.35 -2.32
C LYS A 271 9.73 25.84 -2.24
N THR A 272 8.77 25.01 -2.63
CA THR A 272 7.34 25.33 -2.59
C THR A 272 6.89 25.66 -1.16
N LEU A 273 7.30 24.85 -0.17
CA LEU A 273 6.96 25.09 1.24
C LEU A 273 7.63 26.37 1.79
N GLU A 274 8.88 26.65 1.41
CA GLU A 274 9.59 27.88 1.79
C GLU A 274 8.94 29.13 1.19
N ASP A 275 8.52 29.06 -0.08
CA ASP A 275 7.89 30.18 -0.77
C ASP A 275 6.49 30.46 -0.18
N LEU A 276 5.69 29.43 0.10
CA LEU A 276 4.41 29.56 0.80
C LEU A 276 4.57 30.14 2.22
N GLN A 277 5.62 29.76 2.93
CA GLN A 277 5.91 30.30 4.26
C GLN A 277 6.32 31.78 4.23
N LYS A 278 6.97 32.25 3.16
CA LYS A 278 7.30 33.68 3.02
C LYS A 278 6.06 34.52 2.76
N GLN A 279 5.15 34.02 1.91
CA GLN A 279 3.88 34.70 1.62
C GLN A 279 3.08 34.96 2.91
N GLU A 280 3.03 33.99 3.83
CA GLU A 280 2.38 34.16 5.15
C GLU A 280 3.00 35.28 6.01
N ARG A 281 4.30 35.56 5.86
CA ARG A 281 4.99 36.58 6.67
C ARG A 281 4.85 37.99 6.11
N ASP A 282 4.53 38.09 4.82
CA ASP A 282 4.37 39.34 4.11
C ASP A 282 2.91 39.85 4.12
N GLU A 283 1.95 39.00 4.57
CA GLU A 283 0.53 39.32 4.84
C GLU A 283 0.28 39.69 6.31
#